data_AF-A0A524ECJ2-F1
#
_entry.id   AF-A0A524ECJ2-F1
#
_cell.length_a   1.000
_cell.length_b   1.000
_cell.length_c   1.000
_cell.angle_alpha   90.00
_cell.angle_beta   90.00
_cell.angle_gamma   90.00
#
_symmetry.space_group_name_H-M   'P 1'
#
loop_
_entity.id
_entity.type
_entity.pdbx_description
1 polymer ?
#
loop_
_entity_poly.entity_id
_entity_poly.type
_entity_poly.pdbx_seq_one_letter_code
_entity_poly.pdbx_strand_id
1 'polypeptide(L)'
;MDNVDMRYTVLFLYIIRNDLLRDLNDDDLVASYERVLALDDIYKSNVLEFWDEHLIETAIDLGLFKNIRSIREFELKEDDFILKMGEETITIEQGTILVPDDTLFAMIQKRFKLINRRNFNTALIQLKAVRCEVAGVIHPFIFQLGENDITLAEDLYYILDQYGNIFQAIKMEITIEGFYKRFQETYDKITEYIDLFDPVLSNKSTLSKIKKAMEEGKSIIPYLKEEKVKLSDKFDNDSVDKNAEIYQKWNETLLRLIQLRYQTGRIDDKLLEIKKYYSGKDKIYSYLQFIEKVSFNEDEIVDKIQQKLRALRKEIIDIDEEIGEYTKKDMKLLNLDYERFLLLSGDGEDEE
;
A
#
# COMPACT_ATOMS: atom_id res chain seq x y z
N MET A 1 18.44 -5.80 -5.49
CA MET A 1 17.15 -5.08 -5.59
C MET A 1 15.94 -5.87 -5.11
N ASP A 2 16.03 -7.18 -4.87
CA ASP A 2 14.86 -7.96 -4.39
C ASP A 2 14.60 -7.81 -2.89
N ASN A 3 15.62 -7.44 -2.11
CA ASN A 3 15.44 -6.99 -0.74
C ASN A 3 14.83 -5.58 -0.75
N VAL A 4 13.55 -5.50 -0.36
CA VAL A 4 12.75 -4.27 -0.33
C VAL A 4 13.41 -3.19 0.53
N ASP A 5 13.98 -3.55 1.68
CA ASP A 5 14.59 -2.60 2.61
C ASP A 5 15.83 -1.94 1.98
N MET A 6 16.69 -2.73 1.31
CA MET A 6 17.87 -2.22 0.59
C MET A 6 17.50 -1.44 -0.66
N ARG A 7 16.49 -1.92 -1.39
CA ARG A 7 16.03 -1.34 -2.65
C ARG A 7 15.63 0.12 -2.45
N TYR A 8 14.77 0.41 -1.48
CA TYR A 8 14.29 1.78 -1.30
C TYR A 8 15.38 2.73 -0.81
N THR A 9 16.33 2.28 0.02
CA THR A 9 17.50 3.10 0.36
C THR A 9 18.24 3.52 -0.91
N VAL A 10 18.59 2.56 -1.77
CA VAL A 10 19.32 2.84 -3.02
C VAL A 10 18.52 3.76 -3.95
N LEU A 11 17.24 3.45 -4.17
CA LEU A 11 16.40 4.21 -5.10
C LEU A 11 16.13 5.64 -4.59
N PHE A 12 15.92 5.85 -3.30
CA PHE A 12 15.72 7.21 -2.78
C PHE A 12 17.01 8.02 -2.82
N LEU A 13 18.17 7.42 -2.52
CA LEU A 13 19.45 8.09 -2.73
C LEU A 13 19.66 8.47 -4.20
N TYR A 14 19.27 7.59 -5.13
CA TYR A 14 19.28 7.91 -6.56
C TYR A 14 18.34 9.07 -6.90
N ILE A 15 17.09 9.04 -6.44
CA ILE A 15 16.11 10.10 -6.75
C ILE A 15 16.55 11.45 -6.16
N ILE A 16 17.14 11.45 -4.95
CA ILE A 16 17.73 12.66 -4.37
C ILE A 16 18.87 13.18 -5.26
N ARG A 17 19.78 12.30 -5.69
CA ARG A 17 20.89 12.69 -6.55
C ARG A 17 20.43 13.20 -7.90
N ASN A 18 19.53 12.48 -8.56
CA ASN A 18 19.12 12.71 -9.93
C ASN A 18 17.97 13.72 -10.06
N ASP A 19 16.83 13.45 -9.43
CA ASP A 19 15.61 14.23 -9.62
C ASP A 19 15.61 15.51 -8.77
N LEU A 20 16.15 15.47 -7.55
CA LEU A 20 16.21 16.67 -6.69
C LEU A 20 17.38 17.59 -7.07
N LEU A 21 18.55 17.03 -7.37
CA LEU A 21 19.81 17.80 -7.52
C LEU A 21 20.49 17.67 -8.89
N ARG A 22 19.87 16.99 -9.87
CA ARG A 22 20.36 16.84 -11.26
C ARG A 22 21.82 16.37 -11.37
N ASP A 23 22.23 15.51 -10.44
CA ASP A 23 23.62 15.04 -10.32
C ASP A 23 24.63 16.19 -10.26
N LEU A 24 24.23 17.32 -9.68
CA LEU A 24 25.01 18.56 -9.58
C LEU A 24 25.42 19.17 -10.94
N ASN A 25 24.77 18.78 -12.04
CA ASN A 25 25.05 19.33 -13.37
C ASN A 25 24.37 20.68 -13.64
N ASP A 26 23.57 21.18 -12.70
CA ASP A 26 22.81 22.42 -12.81
C ASP A 26 23.20 23.37 -11.67
N ASP A 27 24.16 24.26 -11.95
CA ASP A 27 24.73 25.19 -10.97
C ASP A 27 23.66 26.15 -10.40
N ASP A 28 22.70 26.57 -11.21
CA ASP A 28 21.63 27.49 -10.79
C ASP A 28 20.68 26.80 -9.81
N LEU A 29 20.31 25.55 -10.11
CA LEU A 29 19.54 24.71 -9.20
C LEU A 29 20.27 24.51 -7.87
N VAL A 30 21.56 24.13 -7.92
CA VAL A 30 22.37 23.89 -6.71
C VAL A 30 22.45 25.16 -5.86
N ALA A 31 22.77 26.30 -6.46
CA ALA A 31 22.86 27.57 -5.75
C ALA A 31 21.51 28.00 -5.16
N SER A 32 20.39 27.73 -5.83
CA SER A 32 19.05 28.01 -5.31
C SER A 32 18.69 27.14 -4.10
N TYR A 33 19.10 25.88 -4.12
CA TYR A 33 18.89 24.92 -3.05
C TYR A 33 19.67 25.33 -1.80
N GLU A 34 20.98 25.57 -1.94
CA GLU A 34 21.85 26.00 -0.84
C GLU A 34 21.40 27.32 -0.23
N ARG A 35 20.91 28.26 -1.05
CA ARG A 35 20.42 29.56 -0.56
C ARG A 35 19.24 29.41 0.39
N VAL A 36 18.31 28.50 0.09
CA VAL A 36 17.17 28.23 0.98
C VAL A 36 17.63 27.53 2.26
N LEU A 37 18.62 26.63 2.17
CA LEU A 37 19.16 25.93 3.34
C LEU A 37 19.94 26.83 4.29
N ALA A 38 20.49 27.94 3.81
CA ALA A 38 21.23 28.90 4.63
C ALA A 38 20.31 29.83 5.47
N LEU A 39 18.99 29.74 5.31
CA LEU A 39 18.02 30.54 6.05
C LEU A 39 17.74 29.93 7.43
N ASP A 40 17.61 30.78 8.45
CA ASP A 40 17.24 30.34 9.81
C ASP A 40 15.83 29.73 9.85
N ASP A 41 14.88 30.38 9.18
CA ASP A 41 13.52 29.91 8.98
C ASP A 41 13.21 29.88 7.48
N ILE A 42 12.70 28.76 6.99
CA ILE A 42 12.33 28.58 5.59
C ILE A 42 10.84 28.90 5.43
N TYR A 43 10.51 30.07 4.91
CA TYR A 43 9.12 30.44 4.62
C TYR A 43 8.70 30.00 3.22
N LYS A 44 7.40 29.80 3.00
CA LYS A 44 6.83 29.51 1.67
C LYS A 44 7.28 30.55 0.63
N SER A 45 7.25 31.83 0.99
CA SER A 45 7.71 32.92 0.12
C SER A 45 9.16 32.76 -0.33
N ASN A 46 10.07 32.34 0.56
CA ASN A 46 11.48 32.10 0.18
C ASN A 46 11.60 30.97 -0.84
N VAL A 47 10.86 29.88 -0.63
CA VAL A 47 10.86 28.74 -1.55
C VAL A 47 10.29 29.14 -2.91
N LEU A 48 9.19 29.89 -2.96
CA LEU A 48 8.61 30.40 -4.22
C LEU A 48 9.53 31.39 -4.95
N GLU A 49 10.35 32.13 -4.22
CA GLU A 49 11.30 33.09 -4.79
C GLU A 49 12.51 32.41 -5.41
N PHE A 50 13.05 31.38 -4.75
CA PHE A 50 14.32 30.77 -5.14
C PHE A 50 14.18 29.46 -5.93
N TRP A 51 13.15 28.65 -5.66
CA TRP A 51 12.99 27.34 -6.30
C TRP A 51 11.98 27.40 -7.44
N ASP A 52 12.27 26.68 -8.52
CA ASP A 52 11.31 26.49 -9.59
C ASP A 52 10.19 25.50 -9.16
N GLU A 53 9.10 25.50 -9.93
CA GLU A 53 7.93 24.64 -9.65
C GLU A 53 8.31 23.16 -9.59
N HIS A 54 9.26 22.72 -10.42
CA HIS A 54 9.67 21.33 -10.50
C HIS A 54 10.46 20.89 -9.26
N LEU A 55 11.37 21.72 -8.77
CA LEU A 55 12.13 21.50 -7.55
C LEU A 55 11.21 21.49 -6.33
N ILE A 56 10.24 22.40 -6.27
CA ILE A 56 9.23 22.44 -5.21
C ILE A 56 8.40 21.16 -5.20
N GLU A 57 7.87 20.74 -6.37
CA GLU A 57 7.09 19.51 -6.49
C GLU A 57 7.91 18.29 -6.05
N THR A 58 9.16 18.19 -6.53
CA THR A 58 10.06 17.08 -6.20
C THR A 58 10.40 17.04 -4.71
N ALA A 59 10.70 18.18 -4.08
CA ALA A 59 10.97 18.27 -2.65
C ALA A 59 9.76 17.85 -1.80
N ILE A 60 8.55 18.27 -2.18
CA ILE A 60 7.30 17.88 -1.52
C ILE A 60 7.03 16.38 -1.70
N ASP A 61 7.24 15.87 -2.91
CA ASP A 61 7.02 14.47 -3.25
C ASP A 61 8.02 13.52 -2.57
N LEU A 62 9.27 13.94 -2.40
CA LEU A 62 10.24 13.20 -1.57
C LEU A 62 9.90 13.31 -0.08
N GLY A 63 9.17 14.36 0.30
CA GLY A 63 8.82 14.63 1.69
C GLY A 63 9.93 15.32 2.46
N LEU A 64 10.76 16.10 1.78
CA LEU A 64 11.77 16.97 2.38
C LEU A 64 11.13 17.92 3.39
N PHE A 65 9.99 18.50 3.04
CA PHE A 65 9.14 19.23 3.96
C PHE A 65 8.27 18.28 4.80
N LYS A 66 8.52 18.22 6.10
CA LYS A 66 7.82 17.35 7.06
C LYS A 66 6.36 17.77 7.29
N ASN A 67 6.08 19.07 7.20
CA ASN A 67 4.78 19.66 7.48
C ASN A 67 3.94 19.98 6.23
N ILE A 68 4.33 19.45 5.06
CA ILE A 68 3.57 19.53 3.81
C ILE A 68 3.43 18.12 3.23
N ARG A 69 2.21 17.75 2.82
CA ARG A 69 1.90 16.43 2.27
C ARG A 69 1.72 16.41 0.76
N SER A 70 1.42 17.56 0.14
CA SER A 70 1.14 17.66 -1.30
C SER A 70 1.31 19.10 -1.80
N ILE A 71 1.47 19.26 -3.11
CA ILE A 71 1.53 20.58 -3.76
C ILE A 71 0.26 21.40 -3.50
N ARG A 72 -0.92 20.77 -3.55
CA ARG A 72 -2.19 21.42 -3.22
C ARG A 72 -2.23 21.95 -1.79
N GLU A 73 -1.65 21.23 -0.83
CA GLU A 73 -1.56 21.72 0.54
C GLU A 73 -0.62 22.94 0.63
N PHE A 74 0.52 22.89 -0.07
CA PHE A 74 1.50 23.98 -0.13
C PHE A 74 0.90 25.26 -0.74
N GLU A 75 0.16 25.13 -1.83
CA GLU A 75 -0.54 26.24 -2.49
C GLU A 75 -1.52 26.94 -1.55
N LEU A 76 -2.21 26.19 -0.70
CA LEU A 76 -3.19 26.72 0.26
C LEU A 76 -2.58 27.40 1.50
N LYS A 77 -1.27 27.25 1.75
CA LYS A 77 -0.60 27.93 2.86
C LYS A 77 -0.37 29.40 2.56
N GLU A 78 -0.33 30.22 3.60
CA GLU A 78 0.07 31.63 3.52
C GLU A 78 1.58 31.75 3.25
N ASP A 79 2.01 32.88 2.70
CA ASP A 79 3.40 33.10 2.27
C ASP A 79 4.41 33.13 3.43
N ASP A 80 3.93 33.43 4.65
CA ASP A 80 4.68 33.41 5.91
C ASP A 80 4.58 32.05 6.65
N PHE A 81 4.03 31.02 6.00
CA PHE A 81 4.02 29.68 6.55
C PHE A 81 5.45 29.10 6.59
N ILE A 82 5.90 28.72 7.79
CA ILE A 82 7.21 28.09 8.00
C ILE A 82 7.17 26.63 7.51
N LEU A 83 8.03 26.30 6.57
CA LEU A 83 8.29 24.97 6.07
C LEU A 83 9.37 24.30 6.93
N LYS A 84 9.07 23.10 7.44
CA LYS A 84 9.96 22.37 8.36
C LYS A 84 10.68 21.25 7.62
N MET A 85 12.01 21.28 7.64
CA MET A 85 12.85 20.19 7.15
C MET A 85 13.22 19.19 8.28
N GLY A 86 14.13 18.26 7.97
CA GLY A 86 14.89 17.45 8.92
C GLY A 86 15.49 18.24 10.09
N GLU A 87 15.84 17.57 11.19
CA GLU A 87 16.78 18.20 12.15
C GLU A 87 18.14 18.40 11.45
N GLU A 88 18.56 17.38 10.70
CA GLU A 88 19.58 17.44 9.66
C GLU A 88 18.91 17.27 8.29
N THR A 89 19.40 17.94 7.26
CA THR A 89 18.83 17.88 5.89
C THR A 89 19.89 17.51 4.87
N ILE A 90 19.47 17.29 3.62
CA ILE A 90 20.38 16.95 2.53
C ILE A 90 21.31 18.15 2.27
N THR A 91 22.61 17.92 2.24
CA THR A 91 23.61 18.97 1.98
C THR A 91 24.51 18.60 0.81
N ILE A 92 25.23 19.59 0.28
CA ILE A 92 26.20 19.43 -0.80
C ILE A 92 27.55 19.87 -0.25
N GLU A 93 28.50 18.93 -0.18
CA GLU A 93 29.85 19.20 0.31
C GLU A 93 30.88 18.71 -0.69
N GLN A 94 31.75 19.62 -1.16
CA GLN A 94 32.86 19.29 -2.07
C GLN A 94 32.40 18.50 -3.33
N GLY A 95 31.23 18.84 -3.88
CA GLY A 95 30.66 18.14 -5.03
C GLY A 95 30.04 16.78 -4.71
N THR A 96 29.81 16.48 -3.43
CA THR A 96 29.13 15.26 -2.98
C THR A 96 27.82 15.60 -2.31
N ILE A 97 26.76 14.88 -2.68
CA ILE A 97 25.45 14.97 -2.03
C ILE A 97 25.47 14.08 -0.79
N LEU A 98 25.25 14.69 0.37
CA LEU A 98 25.20 14.05 1.67
C LEU A 98 23.76 13.97 2.14
N VAL A 99 23.30 12.75 2.46
CA VAL A 99 21.94 12.50 2.91
C VAL A 99 21.98 11.94 4.33
N PRO A 100 21.49 12.69 5.35
CA PRO A 100 21.37 12.17 6.71
C PRO A 100 20.45 10.95 6.77
N ASP A 101 20.85 9.93 7.52
CA ASP A 101 20.12 8.66 7.55
C ASP A 101 18.69 8.78 8.12
N ASP A 102 18.44 9.70 9.04
CA ASP A 102 17.13 9.97 9.64
C ASP A 102 16.21 10.65 8.64
N THR A 103 16.75 11.56 7.83
CA THR A 103 16.03 12.21 6.75
C THR A 103 15.69 11.22 5.65
N LEU A 104 16.64 10.39 5.22
CA LEU A 104 16.38 9.32 4.25
C LEU A 104 15.31 8.34 4.76
N PHE A 105 15.42 7.90 6.02
CA PHE A 105 14.43 7.02 6.62
C PHE A 105 13.05 7.67 6.67
N ALA A 106 12.95 8.93 7.07
CA ALA A 106 11.68 9.65 7.12
C ALA A 106 11.02 9.77 5.73
N MET A 107 11.79 10.08 4.68
CA MET A 107 11.33 10.13 3.30
C MET A 107 10.77 8.76 2.85
N ILE A 108 11.53 7.69 3.07
CA ILE A 108 11.12 6.34 2.71
C ILE A 108 9.87 5.92 3.51
N GLN A 109 9.86 6.11 4.83
CA GLN A 109 8.76 5.72 5.72
C GLN A 109 7.48 6.52 5.46
N LYS A 110 7.58 7.75 4.93
CA LYS A 110 6.40 8.54 4.49
C LYS A 110 5.64 7.78 3.41
N ARG A 111 6.35 7.08 2.50
CA ARG A 111 5.79 6.36 1.35
C ARG A 111 5.56 4.87 1.64
N PHE A 112 6.48 4.21 2.33
CA PHE A 112 6.49 2.76 2.57
C PHE A 112 6.43 2.46 4.07
N LYS A 113 5.21 2.35 4.61
CA LYS A 113 4.96 2.14 6.05
C LYS A 113 5.46 0.80 6.60
N LEU A 114 5.75 -0.16 5.72
CA LEU A 114 6.24 -1.49 6.09
C LEU A 114 7.69 -1.47 6.58
N ILE A 115 8.47 -0.44 6.21
CA ILE A 115 9.87 -0.35 6.61
C ILE A 115 9.96 0.29 7.98
N ASN A 116 10.52 -0.46 8.92
CA ASN A 116 10.85 0.03 10.26
C ASN A 116 12.33 0.44 10.34
N ARG A 117 12.71 1.20 11.38
CA ARG A 117 14.08 1.72 11.56
C ARG A 117 15.11 0.59 11.67
N ARG A 118 14.78 -0.54 12.29
CA ARG A 118 15.68 -1.69 12.43
C ARG A 118 16.03 -2.30 11.07
N ASN A 119 15.03 -2.51 10.21
CA ASN A 119 15.20 -3.02 8.86
C ASN A 119 16.02 -2.06 8.01
N PHE A 120 15.72 -0.75 8.09
CA PHE A 120 16.48 0.29 7.42
C PHE A 120 17.97 0.28 7.84
N ASN A 121 18.27 0.28 9.14
CA ASN A 121 19.66 0.24 9.63
C ASN A 121 20.38 -1.05 9.19
N THR A 122 19.68 -2.18 9.17
CA THR A 122 20.23 -3.45 8.67
C THR A 122 20.55 -3.35 7.17
N ALA A 123 19.68 -2.73 6.39
CA ALA A 123 19.91 -2.49 4.97
C ALA A 123 21.12 -1.57 4.73
N LEU A 124 21.30 -0.53 5.54
CA LEU A 124 22.49 0.34 5.45
C LEU A 124 23.79 -0.44 5.67
N ILE A 125 23.84 -1.31 6.68
CA ILE A 125 25.01 -2.15 6.96
C ILE A 125 25.29 -3.08 5.77
N GLN A 126 24.26 -3.70 5.21
CA GLN A 126 24.40 -4.61 4.07
C GLN A 126 24.86 -3.89 2.81
N LEU A 127 24.33 -2.69 2.53
CA LEU A 127 24.69 -1.89 1.36
C LEU A 127 26.12 -1.38 1.38
N LYS A 128 26.71 -1.17 2.57
CA LYS A 128 28.13 -0.79 2.72
C LYS A 128 29.08 -1.95 2.47
N ALA A 129 28.59 -3.19 2.52
CA ALA A 129 29.42 -4.40 2.50
C ALA A 129 28.90 -5.47 1.52
N VAL A 130 28.39 -5.05 0.35
CA VAL A 130 27.88 -6.01 -0.64
C VAL A 130 29.05 -6.82 -1.20
N ARG A 131 29.03 -8.14 -0.97
CA ARG A 131 30.06 -9.05 -1.46
C ARG A 131 29.74 -9.48 -2.89
N CYS A 132 30.69 -9.33 -3.80
CA CYS A 132 30.61 -9.93 -5.13
C CYS A 132 30.86 -11.43 -5.01
N GLU A 133 29.88 -12.24 -5.41
CA GLU A 133 29.95 -13.71 -5.36
C GLU A 133 31.05 -14.26 -6.28
N VAL A 134 31.35 -13.58 -7.39
CA VAL A 134 32.30 -14.03 -8.41
C VAL A 134 33.74 -13.63 -8.07
N ALA A 135 33.95 -12.39 -7.63
CA ALA A 135 35.28 -11.84 -7.41
C ALA A 135 35.74 -11.93 -5.93
N GLY A 136 34.83 -12.19 -4.99
CA GLY A 136 35.12 -12.17 -3.55
C GLY A 136 35.44 -10.78 -3.00
N VAL A 137 35.30 -9.72 -3.81
CA VAL A 137 35.55 -8.32 -3.45
C VAL A 137 34.29 -7.70 -2.86
N ILE A 138 34.45 -6.72 -1.97
CA ILE A 138 33.36 -5.92 -1.43
C ILE A 138 33.13 -4.71 -2.34
N HIS A 139 31.91 -4.55 -2.84
CA HIS A 139 31.46 -3.38 -3.59
C HIS A 139 30.47 -2.59 -2.72
N PRO A 140 30.89 -1.49 -2.07
CA PRO A 140 29.97 -0.63 -1.37
C PRO A 140 28.99 0.00 -2.37
N PHE A 141 27.70 -0.19 -2.15
CA PHE A 141 26.64 0.46 -2.93
C PHE A 141 26.31 1.85 -2.39
N ILE A 142 26.63 2.07 -1.12
CA ILE A 142 26.55 3.37 -0.46
C ILE A 142 27.83 3.60 0.35
N PHE A 143 28.20 4.85 0.53
CA PHE A 143 29.27 5.28 1.42
C PHE A 143 28.68 6.04 2.61
N GLN A 144 29.29 5.87 3.78
CA GLN A 144 28.99 6.69 4.96
C GLN A 144 30.13 7.68 5.14
N LEU A 145 29.78 8.96 5.20
CA LEU A 145 30.70 10.07 5.44
C LEU A 145 30.29 10.70 6.76
N GLY A 146 31.22 10.91 7.68
CA GLY A 146 30.88 11.33 9.04
C GLY A 146 30.09 10.28 9.83
N GLU A 147 29.28 10.74 10.80
CA GLU A 147 28.54 9.85 11.69
C GLU A 147 27.25 9.31 11.06
N ASN A 148 26.47 10.13 10.35
CA ASN A 148 25.14 9.74 9.87
C ASN A 148 24.87 10.04 8.40
N ASP A 149 25.81 10.66 7.67
CA ASP A 149 25.58 11.04 6.28
C ASP A 149 25.93 9.91 5.32
N ILE A 150 25.07 9.75 4.32
CA ILE A 150 25.14 8.65 3.36
C ILE A 150 25.12 9.22 1.95
N THR A 151 25.91 8.64 1.06
CA THR A 151 25.89 8.94 -0.36
C THR A 151 25.86 7.67 -1.21
N LEU A 152 25.30 7.78 -2.42
CA LEU A 152 25.21 6.68 -3.38
C LEU A 152 26.54 6.50 -4.11
N ALA A 153 26.98 5.25 -4.29
CA ALA A 153 28.17 4.99 -5.10
C ALA A 153 27.98 5.43 -6.56
N GLU A 154 29.00 6.06 -7.16
CA GLU A 154 28.96 6.56 -8.54
C GLU A 154 28.66 5.47 -9.57
N ASP A 155 29.36 4.33 -9.49
CA ASP A 155 29.12 3.21 -10.39
C ASP A 155 27.66 2.75 -10.34
N LEU A 156 27.08 2.69 -9.13
CA LEU A 156 25.69 2.29 -8.96
C LEU A 156 24.73 3.36 -9.49
N TYR A 157 25.04 4.64 -9.31
CA TYR A 157 24.28 5.74 -9.90
C TYR A 157 24.19 5.59 -11.43
N TYR A 158 25.32 5.44 -12.12
CA TYR A 158 25.33 5.32 -13.58
C TYR A 158 24.70 4.01 -14.07
N ILE A 159 24.79 2.92 -13.31
CA ILE A 159 24.05 1.69 -13.61
C ILE A 159 22.54 1.94 -13.53
N LEU A 160 22.07 2.65 -12.50
CA LEU A 160 20.65 2.92 -12.30
C LEU A 160 20.09 3.89 -13.36
N ASP A 161 20.87 4.89 -13.74
CA ASP A 161 20.50 5.89 -14.75
C ASP A 161 20.18 5.25 -16.12
N GLN A 162 20.86 4.15 -16.46
CA GLN A 162 20.59 3.39 -17.69
C GLN A 162 19.17 2.81 -17.77
N TYR A 163 18.51 2.57 -16.64
CA TYR A 163 17.15 2.05 -16.59
C TYR A 163 16.09 3.15 -16.70
N GLY A 164 16.49 4.43 -16.75
CA GLY A 164 15.59 5.56 -16.96
C GLY A 164 14.97 6.12 -15.66
N ASN A 165 13.71 6.56 -15.76
CA ASN A 165 12.99 7.22 -14.67
C ASN A 165 12.56 6.25 -13.55
N ILE A 166 13.45 6.07 -12.56
CA ILE A 166 13.21 5.34 -11.31
C ILE A 166 12.04 5.91 -10.50
N PHE A 167 11.91 7.24 -10.46
CA PHE A 167 10.89 7.91 -9.67
C PHE A 167 9.48 7.53 -10.12
N GLN A 168 9.26 7.34 -11.42
CA GLN A 168 8.01 6.86 -11.99
C GLN A 168 7.66 5.43 -11.52
N ALA A 169 8.64 4.53 -11.47
CA ALA A 169 8.44 3.17 -10.96
C ALA A 169 8.02 3.18 -9.47
N ILE A 170 8.65 4.03 -8.66
CA ILE A 170 8.28 4.24 -7.25
C ILE A 170 6.86 4.83 -7.14
N LYS A 171 6.48 5.82 -7.97
CA LYS A 171 5.12 6.37 -8.01
C LYS A 171 4.08 5.29 -8.32
N MET A 172 4.38 4.38 -9.26
CA MET A 172 3.49 3.25 -9.58
C MET A 172 3.35 2.29 -8.40
N GLU A 173 4.45 1.91 -7.75
CA GLU A 173 4.44 1.03 -6.58
C GLU A 173 3.63 1.63 -5.42
N ILE A 174 3.83 2.92 -5.11
CA ILE A 174 3.07 3.64 -4.07
C ILE A 174 1.58 3.66 -4.42
N THR A 175 1.23 3.85 -5.69
CA THR A 175 -0.17 3.86 -6.13
C THR A 175 -0.83 2.49 -5.92
N ILE A 176 -0.13 1.41 -6.28
CA ILE A 176 -0.61 0.02 -6.11
C ILE A 176 -0.75 -0.31 -4.62
N GLU A 177 0.24 0.01 -3.79
CA GLU A 177 0.19 -0.25 -2.35
C GLU A 177 -0.87 0.59 -1.63
N GLY A 178 -1.00 1.87 -2.00
CA GLY A 178 -2.05 2.75 -1.47
C GLY A 178 -3.45 2.23 -1.80
N PHE A 179 -3.63 1.67 -2.99
CA PHE A 179 -4.88 1.01 -3.38
C PHE A 179 -5.11 -0.27 -2.56
N TYR A 180 -4.10 -1.13 -2.46
CA TYR A 180 -4.17 -2.38 -1.70
C TYR A 180 -4.56 -2.15 -0.23
N LYS A 181 -4.03 -1.09 0.39
CA LYS A 181 -4.39 -0.74 1.77
C LYS A 181 -5.88 -0.42 1.92
N ARG A 182 -6.45 0.41 1.03
CA ARG A 182 -7.88 0.74 1.07
C ARG A 182 -8.75 -0.49 0.83
N PHE A 183 -8.35 -1.33 -0.12
CA PHE A 183 -9.00 -2.61 -0.38
C PHE A 183 -9.05 -3.50 0.86
N GLN A 184 -7.94 -3.61 1.61
CA GLN A 184 -7.88 -4.41 2.84
C GLN A 184 -8.84 -3.89 3.91
N GLU A 185 -9.02 -2.58 4.05
CA GLU A 185 -9.99 -1.99 4.99
C GLU A 185 -11.43 -2.46 4.69
N THR A 186 -11.84 -2.45 3.41
CA THR A 186 -13.15 -2.97 2.96
C THR A 186 -13.28 -4.48 3.19
N TYR A 187 -12.24 -5.22 2.82
CA TYR A 187 -12.19 -6.69 2.96
C TYR A 187 -12.32 -7.13 4.43
N ASP A 188 -11.59 -6.47 5.33
CA ASP A 188 -11.61 -6.73 6.76
C ASP A 188 -12.98 -6.39 7.35
N LYS A 189 -13.60 -5.26 6.94
CA LYS A 189 -14.95 -4.88 7.36
C LYS A 189 -16.00 -5.94 7.00
N ILE A 190 -15.98 -6.45 5.76
CA ILE A 190 -16.91 -7.51 5.32
C ILE A 190 -16.67 -8.79 6.12
N THR A 191 -15.41 -9.17 6.32
CA THR A 191 -15.03 -10.36 7.09
C THR A 191 -15.53 -10.24 8.55
N GLU A 192 -15.33 -9.09 9.16
CA GLU A 192 -15.83 -8.81 10.51
C GLU A 192 -17.36 -8.94 10.58
N TYR A 193 -18.10 -8.50 9.57
CA TYR A 193 -19.56 -8.63 9.56
C TYR A 193 -20.01 -10.08 9.39
N ILE A 194 -19.33 -10.87 8.56
CA ILE A 194 -19.58 -12.31 8.46
C ILE A 194 -19.31 -13.02 9.78
N ASP A 195 -18.25 -12.64 10.50
CA ASP A 195 -17.89 -13.23 11.79
C ASP A 195 -18.95 -13.00 12.88
N LEU A 196 -19.77 -11.95 12.76
CA LEU A 196 -20.91 -11.73 13.66
C LEU A 196 -22.01 -12.77 13.49
N PHE A 197 -22.14 -13.33 12.28
CA PHE A 197 -23.07 -14.42 12.00
C PHE A 197 -22.41 -15.74 12.41
N ASP A 198 -21.26 -16.07 11.85
CA ASP A 198 -20.52 -17.26 12.29
C ASP A 198 -19.05 -17.16 11.88
N PRO A 199 -18.08 -17.14 12.83
CA PRO A 199 -16.66 -17.07 12.51
C PRO A 199 -16.17 -18.22 11.62
N VAL A 200 -16.88 -19.36 11.63
CA VAL A 200 -16.52 -20.50 10.77
C VAL A 200 -16.63 -20.14 9.28
N LEU A 201 -17.50 -19.19 8.92
CA LEU A 201 -17.72 -18.77 7.53
C LEU A 201 -16.54 -17.96 6.96
N SER A 202 -15.75 -17.31 7.81
CA SER A 202 -14.55 -16.55 7.40
C SER A 202 -13.27 -17.39 7.38
N ASN A 203 -13.32 -18.63 7.85
CA ASN A 203 -12.16 -19.51 7.84
C ASN A 203 -11.72 -19.85 6.41
N LYS A 204 -10.42 -19.87 6.15
CA LYS A 204 -9.83 -20.14 4.83
C LYS A 204 -10.37 -21.43 4.17
N SER A 205 -10.53 -22.51 4.96
CA SER A 205 -11.08 -23.78 4.47
C SER A 205 -12.55 -23.62 4.04
N THR A 206 -13.37 -22.97 4.86
CA THR A 206 -14.78 -22.70 4.56
C THR A 206 -14.93 -21.77 3.36
N LEU A 207 -14.14 -20.69 3.28
CA LEU A 207 -14.13 -19.78 2.15
C LEU A 207 -13.81 -20.49 0.82
N SER A 208 -12.90 -21.46 0.83
CA SER A 208 -12.62 -22.26 -0.37
C SER A 208 -13.82 -23.09 -0.83
N LYS A 209 -14.62 -23.61 0.12
CA LYS A 209 -15.86 -24.35 -0.16
C LYS A 209 -16.98 -23.41 -0.61
N ILE A 210 -17.11 -22.24 0.01
CA ILE A 210 -18.05 -21.18 -0.41
C ILE A 210 -17.75 -20.76 -1.85
N LYS A 211 -16.48 -20.53 -2.18
CA LYS A 211 -16.03 -20.22 -3.55
C LYS A 211 -16.51 -21.28 -4.54
N LYS A 212 -16.25 -22.55 -4.23
CA LYS A 212 -16.69 -23.68 -5.06
C LYS A 212 -18.21 -23.76 -5.20
N ALA A 213 -18.97 -23.53 -4.11
CA ALA A 213 -20.43 -23.49 -4.16
C ALA A 213 -20.94 -22.43 -5.14
N MET A 214 -20.37 -21.22 -5.08
CA MET A 214 -20.73 -20.12 -5.98
C MET A 214 -20.38 -20.41 -7.44
N GLU A 215 -19.21 -20.99 -7.69
CA GLU A 215 -18.78 -21.39 -9.04
C GLU A 215 -19.67 -22.49 -9.63
N GLU A 216 -20.16 -23.40 -8.80
CA GLU A 216 -21.07 -24.50 -9.18
C GLU A 216 -22.57 -24.10 -9.14
N GLY A 217 -22.90 -22.85 -8.76
CA GLY A 217 -24.28 -22.38 -8.64
C GLY A 217 -25.10 -23.07 -7.54
N LYS A 218 -24.44 -23.61 -6.52
CA LYS A 218 -25.07 -24.30 -5.39
C LYS A 218 -25.44 -23.34 -4.26
N SER A 219 -26.49 -23.70 -3.52
CA SER A 219 -26.86 -22.96 -2.30
C SER A 219 -25.77 -23.16 -1.24
N ILE A 220 -25.29 -22.04 -0.68
CA ILE A 220 -24.07 -22.00 0.13
C ILE A 220 -24.22 -22.83 1.40
N ILE A 221 -25.20 -22.51 2.25
CA ILE A 221 -25.36 -23.17 3.56
C ILE A 221 -25.60 -24.69 3.40
N PRO A 222 -26.53 -25.17 2.54
CA PRO A 222 -26.69 -26.60 2.30
C PRO A 222 -25.39 -27.28 1.82
N TYR A 223 -24.67 -26.67 0.88
CA TYR A 223 -23.41 -27.21 0.38
C TYR A 223 -22.34 -27.32 1.48
N LEU A 224 -22.25 -26.32 2.37
CA LEU A 224 -21.32 -26.36 3.49
C LEU A 224 -21.64 -27.51 4.46
N LYS A 225 -22.92 -27.81 4.69
CA LYS A 225 -23.34 -28.97 5.49
C LYS A 225 -23.00 -30.30 4.82
N GLU A 226 -23.23 -30.43 3.50
CA GLU A 226 -22.82 -31.60 2.71
C GLU A 226 -21.31 -31.84 2.82
N GLU A 227 -20.54 -30.76 2.76
CA GLU A 227 -19.08 -30.76 2.93
C GLU A 227 -18.63 -30.86 4.40
N LYS A 228 -19.55 -31.18 5.32
CA LYS A 228 -19.31 -31.44 6.76
C LYS A 228 -18.63 -30.27 7.48
N VAL A 229 -18.93 -29.03 7.08
CA VAL A 229 -18.51 -27.84 7.83
C VAL A 229 -19.38 -27.75 9.08
N LYS A 230 -18.75 -27.66 10.25
CA LYS A 230 -19.44 -27.49 11.53
C LYS A 230 -19.89 -26.03 11.66
N LEU A 231 -21.11 -25.75 11.25
CA LEU A 231 -21.78 -24.47 11.49
C LEU A 231 -22.43 -24.48 12.87
N SER A 232 -22.77 -23.31 13.40
CA SER A 232 -23.57 -23.19 14.62
C SER A 232 -24.99 -23.72 14.45
N ASP A 233 -25.62 -24.15 15.55
CA ASP A 233 -26.94 -24.79 15.57
C ASP A 233 -28.04 -23.94 14.93
N LYS A 234 -27.86 -22.61 14.88
CA LYS A 234 -28.79 -21.69 14.21
C LYS A 234 -28.94 -21.90 12.71
N PHE A 235 -28.03 -22.63 12.09
CA PHE A 235 -28.11 -23.04 10.69
C PHE A 235 -28.87 -24.36 10.51
N ASP A 236 -29.09 -25.14 11.58
CA ASP A 236 -29.59 -26.53 11.56
C ASP A 236 -31.06 -26.69 11.98
N ASN A 237 -31.79 -25.58 12.10
CA ASN A 237 -33.17 -25.63 12.54
C ASN A 237 -34.17 -25.79 11.36
N ASP A 238 -34.60 -27.04 11.13
CA ASP A 238 -35.55 -27.41 10.06
C ASP A 238 -37.00 -27.00 10.38
N SER A 239 -37.34 -26.72 11.65
CA SER A 239 -38.69 -26.28 12.08
C SER A 239 -38.90 -24.76 11.98
N VAL A 240 -37.90 -24.02 11.52
CA VAL A 240 -38.00 -22.57 11.30
C VAL A 240 -38.98 -22.23 10.19
N ASP A 241 -39.91 -21.31 10.48
CA ASP A 241 -40.71 -20.67 9.45
C ASP A 241 -39.82 -19.80 8.55
N LYS A 242 -39.49 -20.32 7.37
CA LYS A 242 -38.68 -19.63 6.36
C LYS A 242 -39.40 -18.43 5.73
N ASN A 243 -40.70 -18.24 6.01
CA ASN A 243 -41.45 -17.06 5.59
C ASN A 243 -41.42 -15.94 6.64
N ALA A 244 -40.89 -16.20 7.84
CA ALA A 244 -40.75 -15.16 8.85
C ALA A 244 -39.81 -14.05 8.36
N GLU A 245 -40.25 -12.80 8.52
CA GLU A 245 -39.50 -11.62 8.07
C GLU A 245 -38.08 -11.59 8.63
N ILE A 246 -37.92 -11.97 9.91
CA ILE A 246 -36.62 -12.02 10.58
C ILE A 246 -35.67 -13.05 9.94
N TYR A 247 -36.17 -14.25 9.58
CA TYR A 247 -35.38 -15.26 8.91
C TYR A 247 -34.96 -14.80 7.51
N GLN A 248 -35.92 -14.26 6.73
CA GLN A 248 -35.63 -13.76 5.37
C GLN A 248 -34.57 -12.67 5.41
N LYS A 249 -34.74 -11.66 6.26
CA LYS A 249 -33.78 -10.57 6.41
C LYS A 249 -32.42 -11.07 6.86
N TRP A 250 -32.36 -11.97 7.84
CA TRP A 250 -31.11 -12.56 8.33
C TRP A 250 -30.39 -13.34 7.23
N ASN A 251 -31.10 -14.22 6.52
CA ASN A 251 -30.55 -15.07 5.47
C ASN A 251 -30.10 -14.26 4.25
N GLU A 252 -30.91 -13.30 3.79
CA GLU A 252 -30.55 -12.42 2.68
C GLU A 252 -29.32 -11.58 3.00
N THR A 253 -29.25 -11.00 4.21
CA THR A 253 -28.09 -10.22 4.66
C THR A 253 -26.83 -11.08 4.69
N LEU A 254 -26.91 -12.28 5.27
CA LEU A 254 -25.77 -13.20 5.32
C LEU A 254 -25.29 -13.59 3.92
N LEU A 255 -26.21 -14.04 3.06
CA LEU A 255 -25.86 -14.42 1.69
C LEU A 255 -25.27 -13.25 0.92
N ARG A 256 -25.76 -12.03 1.15
CA ARG A 256 -25.20 -10.84 0.52
C ARG A 256 -23.79 -10.54 1.00
N LEU A 257 -23.53 -10.59 2.30
CA LEU A 257 -22.18 -10.43 2.85
C LEU A 257 -21.21 -11.48 2.29
N ILE A 258 -21.64 -12.74 2.18
CA ILE A 258 -20.82 -13.81 1.59
C ILE A 258 -20.55 -13.53 0.10
N GLN A 259 -21.54 -13.03 -0.64
CA GLN A 259 -21.36 -12.63 -2.05
C GLN A 259 -20.35 -11.48 -2.21
N LEU A 260 -20.47 -10.44 -1.38
CA LEU A 260 -19.50 -9.33 -1.33
C LEU A 260 -18.09 -9.85 -1.00
N ARG A 261 -18.00 -10.79 -0.07
CA ARG A 261 -16.73 -11.41 0.33
C ARG A 261 -16.07 -12.21 -0.78
N TYR A 262 -16.87 -12.87 -1.62
CA TYR A 262 -16.38 -13.56 -2.81
C TYR A 262 -15.90 -12.56 -3.87
N GLN A 263 -16.65 -11.49 -4.10
CA GLN A 263 -16.24 -10.42 -5.02
C GLN A 263 -14.93 -9.77 -4.60
N THR A 264 -14.76 -9.43 -3.32
CA THR A 264 -13.49 -8.89 -2.82
C THR A 264 -12.34 -9.89 -2.95
N GLY A 265 -12.60 -11.19 -2.78
CA GLY A 265 -11.59 -12.23 -3.08
C GLY A 265 -11.09 -12.20 -4.53
N ARG A 266 -11.98 -11.97 -5.51
CA ARG A 266 -11.58 -11.83 -6.93
C ARG A 266 -10.79 -10.54 -7.18
N ILE A 267 -11.09 -9.47 -6.45
CA ILE A 267 -10.33 -8.21 -6.52
C ILE A 267 -8.92 -8.43 -5.96
N ASP A 268 -8.78 -9.17 -4.85
CA ASP A 268 -7.47 -9.53 -4.29
C ASP A 268 -6.60 -10.28 -5.31
N ASP A 269 -7.17 -11.31 -5.96
CA ASP A 269 -6.48 -12.08 -7.00
C ASP A 269 -5.97 -11.16 -8.14
N LYS A 270 -6.83 -10.25 -8.64
CA LYS A 270 -6.47 -9.26 -9.67
C LYS A 270 -5.39 -8.27 -9.19
N LEU A 271 -5.41 -7.86 -7.92
CA LEU A 271 -4.38 -6.98 -7.35
C LEU A 271 -3.04 -7.68 -7.22
N LEU A 272 -3.04 -8.95 -6.82
CA LEU A 272 -1.83 -9.77 -6.78
C LEU A 272 -1.25 -9.95 -8.19
N GLU A 273 -2.07 -10.11 -9.23
CA GLU A 273 -1.62 -10.09 -10.62
C GLU A 273 -0.94 -8.79 -11.03
N ILE A 274 -1.43 -7.64 -10.56
CA ILE A 274 -0.78 -6.35 -10.82
C ILE A 274 0.57 -6.28 -10.08
N LYS A 275 0.64 -6.73 -8.82
CA LYS A 275 1.91 -6.75 -8.06
C LYS A 275 2.96 -7.68 -8.68
N LYS A 276 2.54 -8.74 -9.38
CA LYS A 276 3.45 -9.64 -10.10
C LYS A 276 4.32 -8.92 -11.14
N TYR A 277 3.99 -7.71 -11.59
CA TYR A 277 4.88 -6.99 -12.49
C TYR A 277 6.27 -6.73 -11.87
N TYR A 278 6.38 -6.58 -10.54
CA TYR A 278 7.64 -6.19 -9.90
C TYR A 278 7.94 -6.92 -8.58
N SER A 279 7.01 -7.73 -8.06
CA SER A 279 7.11 -8.34 -6.74
C SER A 279 6.53 -9.76 -6.70
N GLY A 280 6.93 -10.51 -5.67
CA GLY A 280 6.54 -11.92 -5.48
C GLY A 280 7.51 -12.93 -6.09
N LYS A 281 7.30 -14.21 -5.78
CA LYS A 281 8.12 -15.32 -6.29
C LYS A 281 7.93 -15.51 -7.80
N ASP A 282 6.71 -15.27 -8.29
CA ASP A 282 6.32 -15.43 -9.69
C ASP A 282 6.27 -14.08 -10.42
N LYS A 283 7.20 -13.18 -10.09
CA LYS A 283 7.25 -11.85 -10.72
C LYS A 283 7.57 -11.98 -12.21
N ILE A 284 6.91 -11.16 -13.02
CA ILE A 284 7.06 -11.12 -14.48
C ILE A 284 8.41 -10.49 -14.85
N TYR A 285 8.80 -9.43 -14.13
CA TYR A 285 10.04 -8.72 -14.36
C TYR A 285 10.92 -8.72 -13.11
N SER A 286 12.24 -8.71 -13.30
CA SER A 286 13.13 -8.23 -12.23
C SER A 286 12.81 -6.76 -11.94
N TYR A 287 13.17 -6.27 -10.76
CA TYR A 287 12.82 -4.88 -10.42
C TYR A 287 13.50 -3.85 -11.34
N LEU A 288 14.71 -4.13 -11.82
CA LEU A 288 15.41 -3.25 -12.78
C LEU A 288 14.69 -3.22 -14.14
N GLN A 289 14.25 -4.38 -14.63
CA GLN A 289 13.41 -4.44 -15.84
C GLN A 289 12.06 -3.74 -15.64
N PHE A 290 11.47 -3.83 -14.45
CA PHE A 290 10.24 -3.08 -14.15
C PHE A 290 10.46 -1.57 -14.22
N ILE A 291 11.59 -1.07 -13.69
CA ILE A 291 11.97 0.35 -13.83
C ILE A 291 12.01 0.72 -15.31
N GLU A 292 12.84 0.05 -16.10
CA GLU A 292 13.00 0.31 -17.53
C GLU A 292 11.67 0.31 -18.28
N LYS A 293 10.86 -0.74 -18.09
CA LYS A 293 9.55 -0.85 -18.73
C LYS A 293 8.63 0.31 -18.36
N VAL A 294 8.59 0.72 -17.10
CA VAL A 294 7.76 1.83 -16.64
C VAL A 294 8.27 3.17 -17.18
N SER A 295 9.59 3.38 -17.13
CA SER A 295 10.24 4.62 -17.54
C SER A 295 10.00 4.95 -19.02
N PHE A 296 10.07 3.95 -19.88
CA PHE A 296 9.83 4.11 -21.32
C PHE A 296 8.39 3.79 -21.74
N ASN A 297 7.52 3.50 -20.76
CA ASN A 297 6.17 2.95 -20.96
C ASN A 297 6.13 1.84 -22.02
N GLU A 298 7.15 0.98 -22.02
CA GLU A 298 7.22 -0.14 -22.93
C GLU A 298 6.04 -1.08 -22.70
N ASP A 299 5.53 -1.63 -23.81
CA ASP A 299 4.34 -2.48 -23.80
C ASP A 299 3.12 -1.80 -23.15
N GLU A 300 3.08 -0.47 -23.06
CA GLU A 300 2.01 0.31 -22.40
C GLU A 300 1.79 -0.14 -20.94
N ILE A 301 2.86 -0.55 -20.24
CA ILE A 301 2.74 -1.13 -18.90
C ILE A 301 2.08 -0.16 -17.90
N VAL A 302 2.40 1.14 -17.99
CA VAL A 302 1.83 2.16 -17.10
C VAL A 302 0.33 2.26 -17.35
N ASP A 303 -0.08 2.34 -18.62
CA ASP A 303 -1.48 2.42 -19.01
C ASP A 303 -2.25 1.16 -18.61
N LYS A 304 -1.68 -0.02 -18.82
CA LYS A 304 -2.26 -1.31 -18.41
C LYS A 304 -2.48 -1.38 -16.90
N ILE A 305 -1.49 -0.99 -16.10
CA ILE A 305 -1.63 -0.98 -14.65
C ILE A 305 -2.69 0.03 -14.23
N GLN A 306 -2.65 1.26 -14.76
CA GLN A 306 -3.61 2.30 -14.42
C GLN A 306 -5.04 1.92 -14.80
N GLN A 307 -5.26 1.35 -15.99
CA GLN A 307 -6.58 0.90 -16.43
C GLN A 307 -7.11 -0.22 -15.53
N LYS A 308 -6.28 -1.21 -15.19
CA LYS A 308 -6.66 -2.27 -14.25
C LYS A 308 -7.01 -1.70 -12.87
N LEU A 309 -6.20 -0.79 -12.32
CA LEU A 309 -6.47 -0.15 -11.04
C LEU A 309 -7.74 0.70 -11.06
N ARG A 310 -8.03 1.42 -12.15
CA ARG A 310 -9.28 2.18 -12.31
C ARG A 310 -10.51 1.27 -12.35
N ALA A 311 -10.44 0.15 -13.06
CA ALA A 311 -11.51 -0.83 -13.10
C ALA A 311 -11.78 -1.42 -11.70
N LEU A 312 -10.71 -1.86 -11.02
CA LEU A 312 -10.80 -2.37 -9.64
C LEU A 312 -11.33 -1.32 -8.67
N ARG A 313 -10.95 -0.05 -8.84
CA ARG A 313 -11.45 1.04 -8.00
C ARG A 313 -12.96 1.15 -8.06
N LYS A 314 -13.53 1.03 -9.26
CA LYS A 314 -14.97 1.05 -9.44
C LYS A 314 -15.63 -0.13 -8.73
N GLU A 315 -15.10 -1.34 -8.92
CA GLU A 315 -15.60 -2.54 -8.23
C GLU A 315 -15.58 -2.37 -6.70
N ILE A 316 -14.52 -1.78 -6.13
CA ILE A 316 -14.45 -1.52 -4.68
C ILE A 316 -15.43 -0.45 -4.23
N ILE A 317 -15.58 0.65 -4.99
CA ILE A 317 -16.53 1.71 -4.64
C ILE A 317 -17.96 1.15 -4.57
N ASP A 318 -18.34 0.34 -5.56
CA ASP A 318 -19.68 -0.28 -5.60
C ASP A 318 -19.89 -1.19 -4.36
N ILE A 319 -18.85 -1.93 -3.93
CA ILE A 319 -18.88 -2.75 -2.71
C ILE A 319 -18.91 -1.89 -1.44
N ASP A 320 -18.16 -0.78 -1.40
CA ASP A 320 -18.06 0.13 -0.26
C ASP A 320 -19.38 0.88 -0.01
N GLU A 321 -20.07 1.28 -1.08
CA GLU A 321 -21.39 1.90 -0.99
C GLU A 321 -22.39 0.91 -0.37
N GLU A 322 -22.38 -0.33 -0.83
CA GLU A 322 -23.28 -1.37 -0.34
C GLU A 322 -22.97 -1.81 1.09
N ILE A 323 -21.70 -2.07 1.43
CA ILE A 323 -21.31 -2.38 2.82
C ILE A 323 -21.50 -1.17 3.75
N GLY A 324 -21.66 0.03 3.19
CA GLY A 324 -21.98 1.28 3.89
C GLY A 324 -23.40 1.30 4.45
N GLU A 325 -24.33 0.53 3.88
CA GLU A 325 -25.70 0.40 4.37
C GLU A 325 -25.80 -0.37 5.68
N TYR A 326 -24.78 -1.16 6.01
CA TYR A 326 -24.72 -1.96 7.22
C TYR A 326 -23.86 -1.30 8.29
N THR A 327 -24.32 -1.39 9.54
CA THR A 327 -23.49 -1.10 10.70
C THR A 327 -23.22 -2.35 11.52
N LYS A 328 -22.07 -2.37 12.21
CA LYS A 328 -21.70 -3.47 13.13
C LYS A 328 -22.78 -3.72 14.18
N LYS A 329 -23.45 -2.66 14.65
CA LYS A 329 -24.53 -2.77 15.64
C LYS A 329 -25.75 -3.46 15.05
N ASP A 330 -26.16 -3.06 13.84
CA ASP A 330 -27.34 -3.63 13.18
C ASP A 330 -27.13 -5.10 12.85
N MET A 331 -25.94 -5.48 12.39
CA MET A 331 -25.60 -6.88 12.12
C MET A 331 -25.64 -7.74 13.39
N LYS A 332 -25.12 -7.22 14.51
CA LYS A 332 -25.19 -7.91 15.81
C LYS A 332 -26.63 -8.09 16.28
N LEU A 333 -27.45 -7.04 16.19
CA LEU A 333 -28.85 -7.09 16.60
C LEU A 333 -29.63 -8.07 15.73
N LEU A 334 -29.47 -8.00 14.41
CA LEU A 334 -30.10 -8.93 13.48
C LEU A 334 -29.76 -10.39 13.80
N ASN A 335 -28.50 -10.69 14.09
CA ASN A 335 -28.10 -12.05 14.44
C ASN A 335 -28.69 -12.50 15.79
N LEU A 336 -28.69 -11.62 16.81
CA LEU A 336 -29.27 -11.93 18.13
C LEU A 336 -30.80 -12.10 18.07
N ASP A 337 -31.48 -11.26 17.30
CA ASP A 337 -32.94 -11.34 17.16
C ASP A 337 -33.35 -12.60 16.40
N TYR A 338 -32.57 -13.04 15.43
CA TYR A 338 -32.74 -14.35 14.79
C TYR A 338 -32.52 -15.50 15.79
N GLU A 339 -31.44 -15.46 16.59
CA GLU A 339 -31.20 -16.49 17.62
C GLU A 339 -32.32 -16.56 18.66
N ARG A 340 -32.89 -15.41 19.08
CA ARG A 340 -34.08 -15.37 19.95
C ARG A 340 -35.31 -15.97 19.28
N PHE A 341 -35.52 -15.66 18.01
CA PHE A 341 -36.62 -16.23 17.23
C PHE A 341 -36.53 -17.75 17.16
N LEU A 342 -35.32 -18.32 17.04
CA LEU A 342 -35.12 -19.76 17.07
C LEU A 342 -35.52 -20.39 18.42
N LEU A 343 -35.16 -19.76 19.53
CA LEU A 343 -35.52 -20.25 20.87
C LEU A 343 -37.04 -20.25 21.08
N LEU A 344 -37.71 -19.14 20.72
CA LEU A 344 -39.16 -19.01 20.84
C LEU A 344 -39.95 -19.94 19.93
N SER A 345 -39.34 -20.36 18.82
CA SER A 345 -39.96 -21.30 17.88
C SER A 345 -39.70 -22.77 18.25
N GLY A 346 -38.70 -23.05 19.08
CA GLY A 346 -38.35 -24.39 19.56
C GLY A 346 -39.09 -24.81 20.85
N ASP A 347 -39.41 -23.87 21.74
CA ASP A 347 -40.09 -24.14 23.02
C ASP A 347 -41.60 -24.52 22.86
N GLY A 348 -42.11 -24.64 21.63
CA GLY A 348 -43.50 -25.02 21.35
C GLY A 348 -43.75 -26.53 21.22
N GLU A 349 -42.71 -27.38 21.21
CA GLU A 349 -42.85 -28.84 21.00
C GLU A 349 -42.75 -29.68 22.28
N ASP A 350 -42.44 -29.07 23.45
CA ASP A 350 -42.28 -29.80 24.72
C ASP A 350 -43.51 -29.74 25.67
N GLU A 351 -44.66 -29.19 25.23
CA GLU A 351 -45.90 -29.08 26.03
C GLU A 351 -47.15 -29.78 25.44
N GLU A 352 -47.02 -30.90 24.71
CA GLU A 352 -48.16 -31.80 24.40
C GLU A 352 -48.02 -33.23 24.90
#